data_AF-A0A0B1TLW2-F1
#
_entry.id   AF-A0A0B1TLW2-F1
#
_cell.length_a   1.000
_cell.length_b   1.000
_cell.length_c   1.000
_cell.angle_alpha   90.00
_cell.angle_beta   90.00
_cell.angle_gamma   90.00
#
_symmetry.space_group_name_H-M   'P 1'
#
loop_
_entity.id
_entity.type
_entity.pdbx_description
1 polymer ?
#
loop_
_entity_poly.entity_id
_entity_poly.type
_entity_poly.pdbx_seq_one_letter_code
_entity_poly.pdbx_strand_id
1 'polypeptide(L)'
;MSLITKTVRLVANARPTVLASQAGYHEKVLDHYEHPRNVGSLDKNDPSVGTGIVGAPACGDVMKLQIKVDENGKIIDAKFKTFGCGSAIASSSLATEWINGKTVDYAANIKNDQIAKELCLPPVKLHCSMLAQDAIQAALKDYKKKQAKKKANASK
;
A
#
# COMPACT_ATOMS: atom_id res chain seq x y z
N MET A 1 5.89 63.03 -26.61
CA MET A 1 5.13 62.83 -25.35
C MET A 1 4.03 61.83 -25.68
N SER A 2 3.96 60.61 -25.18
CA SER A 2 4.28 60.10 -23.84
C SER A 2 4.66 58.61 -23.90
N LEU A 3 5.70 58.23 -23.16
CA LEU A 3 6.00 56.84 -22.78
C LEU A 3 5.00 56.38 -21.72
N ILE A 4 4.43 55.16 -21.77
CA ILE A 4 4.14 54.29 -20.60
C ILE A 4 4.02 52.82 -21.11
N THR A 5 5.04 51.95 -20.99
CA THR A 5 5.37 50.98 -19.92
C THR A 5 4.56 49.67 -19.88
N LYS A 6 5.31 48.56 -20.03
CA LYS A 6 5.08 47.15 -19.65
C LYS A 6 3.86 46.85 -18.75
N THR A 7 3.13 45.76 -19.06
CA THR A 7 2.99 44.66 -18.08
C THR A 7 2.60 43.35 -18.77
N VAL A 8 3.55 42.42 -18.87
CA VAL A 8 3.27 40.99 -19.08
C VAL A 8 2.66 40.47 -17.78
N ARG A 9 1.38 40.12 -17.78
CA ARG A 9 0.78 39.38 -16.65
C ARG A 9 1.06 37.89 -16.85
N LEU A 10 2.08 37.44 -16.14
CA LEU A 10 2.36 36.03 -15.87
C LEU A 10 1.14 35.45 -15.14
N VAL A 11 0.31 34.64 -15.80
CA VAL A 11 -0.70 33.83 -15.10
C VAL A 11 0.05 32.65 -14.50
N ALA A 12 0.45 32.80 -13.24
CA ALA A 12 1.08 31.75 -12.47
C ALA A 12 0.12 30.57 -12.30
N ASN A 13 0.63 29.39 -12.65
CA ASN A 13 0.03 28.08 -12.45
C ASN A 13 -0.29 27.90 -10.95
N ALA A 14 -1.56 28.06 -10.56
CA ALA A 14 -2.01 27.73 -9.21
C ALA A 14 -2.09 26.20 -9.09
N ARG A 15 -1.08 25.60 -8.46
CA ARG A 15 -1.12 24.19 -8.05
C ARG A 15 -2.23 24.01 -7.01
N PRO A 16 -3.10 22.98 -7.12
CA PRO A 16 -4.27 22.80 -6.25
C PRO A 16 -3.91 22.30 -4.82
N THR A 17 -2.68 22.49 -4.36
CA THR A 17 -2.18 21.86 -3.11
C THR A 17 -2.77 22.48 -1.83
N VAL A 18 -3.44 23.63 -1.90
CA VAL A 18 -3.78 24.43 -0.71
C VAL A 18 -5.10 24.01 -0.02
N LEU A 19 -5.99 23.28 -0.69
CA LEU A 19 -7.31 22.92 -0.14
C LEU A 19 -7.33 21.66 0.75
N ALA A 20 -6.25 20.88 0.75
CA ALA A 20 -6.20 19.57 1.41
C ALA A 20 -5.90 19.64 2.93
N SER A 21 -5.37 20.76 3.42
CA SER A 21 -4.96 20.94 4.83
C SER A 21 -6.13 21.07 5.82
N GLN A 22 -7.36 21.26 5.34
CA GLN A 22 -8.55 21.46 6.20
C GLN A 22 -9.19 20.17 6.73
N ALA A 23 -8.81 18.99 6.25
CA ALA A 23 -9.44 17.71 6.61
C ALA A 23 -8.64 16.83 7.60
N GLY A 24 -7.53 17.32 8.16
CA GLY A 24 -6.72 16.58 9.14
C GLY A 24 -5.96 15.36 8.58
N TYR A 25 -5.83 15.26 7.25
CA TYR A 25 -5.02 14.24 6.59
C TYR A 25 -3.68 14.83 6.13
N HIS A 26 -2.61 14.07 6.33
CA HIS A 26 -1.29 14.44 5.83
C HIS A 26 -1.23 14.31 4.30
N GLU A 27 -0.43 15.14 3.63
CA GLU A 27 -0.31 15.15 2.16
C GLU A 27 0.02 13.77 1.58
N LYS A 28 0.88 13.01 2.27
CA LYS A 28 1.23 11.62 1.91
C LYS A 28 0.03 10.67 1.92
N VAL A 29 -0.87 10.81 2.90
CA VAL A 29 -2.09 9.99 2.96
C VAL A 29 -3.00 10.32 1.78
N LEU A 30 -3.14 11.61 1.47
CA LEU A 30 -3.95 12.08 0.36
C LEU A 30 -3.39 11.59 -0.98
N ASP A 31 -2.07 11.66 -1.17
CA ASP A 31 -1.42 11.17 -2.39
C ASP A 31 -1.66 9.67 -2.63
N HIS A 32 -1.53 8.83 -1.60
CA HIS A 32 -1.83 7.40 -1.73
C HIS A 32 -3.34 7.09 -1.81
N TYR A 33 -4.20 8.01 -1.36
CA TYR A 33 -5.65 7.86 -1.48
C TYR A 33 -6.16 8.24 -2.86
N GLU A 34 -5.72 9.38 -3.41
CA GLU A 34 -6.12 9.88 -4.73
C GLU A 34 -5.45 9.11 -5.86
N HIS A 35 -4.19 8.72 -5.67
CA HIS A 35 -3.39 7.99 -6.67
C HIS A 35 -2.86 6.68 -6.10
N PRO A 36 -3.72 5.72 -5.71
CA PRO A 36 -3.27 4.48 -5.08
C PRO A 36 -2.41 3.65 -6.05
N ARG A 37 -1.20 3.30 -5.60
CA ARG A 37 -0.25 2.47 -6.34
C ARG A 37 -0.58 1.00 -6.17
N ASN A 38 -0.38 0.18 -7.21
CA ASN A 38 -0.52 -1.27 -7.13
C ASN A 38 -1.95 -1.79 -6.84
N VAL A 39 -2.98 -1.03 -7.17
CA VAL A 39 -4.37 -1.54 -7.11
C VAL A 39 -4.56 -2.67 -8.11
N GLY A 40 -5.15 -3.78 -7.67
CA GLY A 40 -5.47 -4.89 -8.56
C GLY A 40 -5.56 -6.23 -7.86
N SER A 41 -5.44 -7.30 -8.62
CA SER A 41 -5.39 -8.66 -8.09
C SER A 41 -4.52 -9.55 -8.95
N LEU A 42 -3.91 -10.54 -8.31
CA LEU A 42 -3.13 -11.58 -8.94
C LEU A 42 -3.91 -12.89 -8.96
N ASP A 43 -3.49 -13.84 -9.81
CA ASP A 43 -4.08 -15.17 -9.84
C ASP A 43 -3.81 -15.90 -8.53
N LYS A 44 -4.89 -16.27 -7.83
CA LYS A 44 -4.83 -17.00 -6.56
C LYS A 44 -4.37 -18.46 -6.73
N ASN A 45 -4.51 -19.02 -7.93
CA ASN A 45 -4.15 -20.40 -8.23
C ASN A 45 -2.65 -20.54 -8.54
N ASP A 46 -1.97 -19.45 -8.86
CA ASP A 46 -0.51 -19.45 -9.08
C ASP A 46 0.19 -19.86 -7.76
N PRO A 47 1.05 -20.89 -7.80
CA PRO A 47 1.81 -21.34 -6.62
C PRO A 47 2.83 -20.30 -6.13
N SER A 48 3.27 -19.38 -7.01
CA SER A 48 4.17 -18.28 -6.68
C SER A 48 3.46 -17.10 -6.01
N VAL A 49 2.12 -17.12 -5.95
CA VAL A 49 1.32 -16.03 -5.38
C VAL A 49 0.84 -16.37 -3.97
N GLY A 50 1.19 -15.54 -3.00
CA GLY A 50 0.61 -15.54 -1.65
C GLY A 50 -0.57 -14.58 -1.56
N THR A 51 -1.67 -14.99 -0.93
CA THR A 51 -2.85 -14.14 -0.70
C THR A 51 -3.14 -14.01 0.79
N GLY A 52 -3.15 -12.77 1.29
CA GLY A 52 -3.59 -12.41 2.62
C GLY A 52 -4.91 -11.64 2.56
N ILE A 53 -5.90 -12.08 3.32
CA ILE A 53 -7.14 -11.33 3.54
C ILE A 53 -7.28 -11.12 5.04
N VAL A 54 -7.37 -9.87 5.46
CA VAL A 54 -7.45 -9.47 6.87
C VAL A 54 -8.50 -8.38 7.05
N GLY A 55 -8.93 -8.18 8.29
CA GLY A 55 -10.03 -7.29 8.64
C GLY A 55 -11.38 -7.99 8.64
N ALA A 56 -12.41 -7.25 9.04
CA ALA A 56 -13.77 -7.75 9.17
C ALA A 56 -14.75 -6.69 8.65
N PRO A 57 -15.77 -7.07 7.85
CA PRO A 57 -16.77 -6.13 7.35
C PRO A 57 -17.48 -5.36 8.48
N ALA A 58 -17.66 -5.99 9.65
CA ALA A 58 -18.27 -5.36 10.82
C ALA A 58 -17.47 -4.16 11.37
N CYS A 59 -16.15 -4.15 11.17
CA CYS A 59 -15.27 -3.06 11.61
C CYS A 59 -15.10 -1.98 10.52
N GLY A 60 -15.68 -2.17 9.34
CA GLY A 60 -15.59 -1.24 8.22
C GLY A 60 -14.28 -1.30 7.41
N ASP A 61 -13.29 -2.08 7.85
CA ASP A 61 -12.00 -2.25 7.18
C ASP A 61 -11.73 -3.71 6.80
N VAL A 62 -11.49 -3.95 5.52
CA VAL A 62 -11.10 -5.25 4.95
C VAL A 62 -10.02 -5.03 3.90
N MET A 63 -8.91 -5.73 4.03
CA MET A 63 -7.78 -5.62 3.12
C MET A 63 -7.43 -6.99 2.54
N LYS A 64 -7.33 -7.05 1.21
CA LYS A 64 -6.78 -8.17 0.46
C LYS A 64 -5.46 -7.74 -0.16
N LEU A 65 -4.38 -8.39 0.21
CA LEU A 65 -3.04 -8.18 -0.34
C LEU A 65 -2.53 -9.47 -0.98
N GLN A 66 -2.00 -9.35 -2.18
CA GLN A 66 -1.44 -10.46 -2.94
C GLN A 66 -0.02 -10.12 -3.34
N ILE A 67 0.90 -11.06 -3.13
CA ILE A 67 2.31 -10.94 -3.52
C ILE A 67 2.66 -12.07 -4.47
N LYS A 68 3.45 -11.77 -5.50
CA LYS A 68 4.08 -12.76 -6.37
C LYS A 68 5.57 -12.81 -6.05
N VAL A 69 6.08 -14.00 -5.77
CA VAL A 69 7.47 -14.22 -5.37
C VAL A 69 8.19 -15.04 -6.45
N ASP A 70 9.41 -14.64 -6.81
CA ASP A 70 10.26 -15.41 -7.70
C ASP A 70 10.93 -16.61 -7.00
N GLU A 71 11.72 -17.36 -7.75
CA GLU A 71 12.45 -18.52 -7.24
C GLU A 71 13.57 -18.15 -6.26
N ASN A 72 14.05 -16.89 -6.29
CA ASN A 72 15.07 -16.36 -5.40
C ASN A 72 14.50 -15.82 -4.08
N GLY A 73 13.18 -15.87 -3.88
CA GLY A 73 12.52 -15.35 -2.69
C GLY A 73 12.33 -13.83 -2.69
N LYS A 74 12.36 -13.20 -3.87
CA LYS A 74 12.08 -11.78 -4.09
C LYS A 74 10.65 -11.58 -4.56
N ILE A 75 9.97 -10.60 -3.97
CA ILE A 75 8.62 -10.17 -4.38
C ILE A 75 8.77 -9.36 -5.67
N ILE A 76 8.25 -9.88 -6.78
CA ILE A 76 8.34 -9.26 -8.11
C ILE A 76 7.11 -8.41 -8.46
N ASP A 77 5.98 -8.69 -7.82
CA ASP A 77 4.78 -7.88 -7.94
C ASP A 77 3.97 -8.01 -6.66
N ALA A 78 3.29 -6.93 -6.29
CA ALA A 78 2.36 -6.87 -5.18
C ALA A 78 1.12 -6.10 -5.64
N LYS A 79 -0.06 -6.63 -5.33
CA LYS A 79 -1.35 -6.00 -5.63
C LYS A 79 -2.23 -5.99 -4.40
N PHE A 80 -3.05 -4.95 -4.26
CA PHE A 80 -4.02 -4.89 -3.17
C PHE A 80 -5.42 -4.49 -3.64
N LYS A 81 -6.40 -4.87 -2.82
CA LYS A 81 -7.76 -4.32 -2.80
C LYS A 81 -8.15 -4.11 -1.34
N THR A 82 -8.55 -2.90 -1.00
CA THR A 82 -8.96 -2.54 0.35
C THR A 82 -10.33 -1.87 0.30
N PHE A 83 -11.19 -2.25 1.24
CA PHE A 83 -12.39 -1.54 1.62
C PHE A 83 -12.13 -0.96 3.00
N GLY A 84 -12.27 0.36 3.17
CA GLY A 84 -11.96 1.00 4.44
C GLY A 84 -11.82 2.51 4.30
N CYS A 85 -11.42 3.15 5.39
CA CYS A 85 -11.18 4.59 5.38
C CYS A 85 -9.96 4.99 4.51
N GLY A 86 -9.83 6.27 4.15
CA GLY A 86 -8.73 6.77 3.32
C GLY A 86 -7.34 6.41 3.86
N SER A 87 -7.17 6.42 5.20
CA SER A 87 -5.93 5.98 5.85
C SER A 87 -5.64 4.49 5.65
N ALA A 88 -6.65 3.62 5.58
CA ALA A 88 -6.50 2.20 5.30
C ALA A 88 -6.07 1.96 3.84
N ILE A 89 -6.67 2.68 2.90
CA ILE A 89 -6.28 2.66 1.48
C ILE A 89 -4.82 3.14 1.34
N ALA A 90 -4.47 4.26 1.98
CA ALA A 90 -3.13 4.81 1.92
C ALA A 90 -2.08 3.85 2.52
N SER A 91 -2.37 3.26 3.68
CA SER A 91 -1.51 2.26 4.34
C SER A 91 -1.33 1.02 3.47
N SER A 92 -2.39 0.59 2.78
CA SER A 92 -2.34 -0.56 1.86
C SER A 92 -1.48 -0.28 0.63
N SER A 93 -1.64 0.91 0.03
CA SER A 93 -0.87 1.34 -1.13
C SER A 93 0.62 1.45 -0.80
N LEU A 94 0.96 2.12 0.30
CA LEU A 94 2.34 2.26 0.75
C LEU A 94 2.97 0.89 1.05
N ALA A 95 2.24 0.01 1.74
CA ALA A 95 2.70 -1.34 2.03
C ALA A 95 3.06 -2.12 0.77
N THR A 96 2.24 -2.05 -0.28
CA THR A 96 2.53 -2.73 -1.55
C THR A 96 3.75 -2.15 -2.27
N GLU A 97 3.97 -0.84 -2.18
CA GLU A 97 5.15 -0.20 -2.75
C GLU A 97 6.44 -0.63 -2.04
N TRP A 98 6.41 -0.68 -0.71
CA TRP A 98 7.57 -1.06 0.10
C TRP A 98 8.01 -2.50 -0.10
N ILE A 99 7.06 -3.43 -0.26
CA ILE A 99 7.39 -4.85 -0.44
C ILE A 99 7.77 -5.18 -1.89
N ASN A 100 7.37 -4.36 -2.85
CA ASN A 100 7.66 -4.64 -4.25
C ASN A 100 9.16 -4.53 -4.53
N GLY A 101 9.73 -5.56 -5.16
CA GLY A 101 11.16 -5.64 -5.41
C GLY A 101 12.02 -5.98 -4.19
N LYS A 102 11.43 -6.32 -3.03
CA LYS A 102 12.15 -6.71 -1.81
C LYS A 102 12.06 -8.23 -1.56
N THR A 103 12.86 -8.72 -0.62
CA THR A 103 12.81 -10.13 -0.22
C THR A 103 11.62 -10.41 0.69
N VAL A 104 11.18 -11.67 0.73
CA VAL A 104 10.15 -12.16 1.66
C VAL A 104 10.52 -11.85 3.12
N ASP A 105 11.81 -11.94 3.47
CA ASP A 105 12.29 -11.63 4.83
C ASP A 105 12.25 -10.14 5.14
N TYR A 106 12.56 -9.28 4.17
CA TYR A 106 12.37 -7.83 4.35
C TYR A 106 10.91 -7.51 4.61
N ALA A 107 10.00 -8.06 3.80
CA ALA A 107 8.57 -7.86 3.96
C ALA A 107 8.05 -8.37 5.32
N ALA A 108 8.61 -9.46 5.85
CA ALA A 108 8.25 -9.99 7.17
C ALA A 108 8.67 -9.07 8.33
N ASN A 109 9.69 -8.23 8.14
CA ASN A 109 10.22 -7.33 9.16
C ASN A 109 9.55 -5.95 9.18
N ILE A 110 8.66 -5.65 8.23
CA ILE A 110 7.90 -4.39 8.20
C ILE A 110 6.98 -4.34 9.42
N LYS A 111 7.06 -3.23 10.16
CA LYS A 111 6.22 -2.98 11.34
C LYS A 111 5.21 -1.87 11.09
N ASN A 112 4.08 -1.95 11.77
CA ASN A 112 3.02 -0.96 11.74
C ASN A 112 3.52 0.45 12.14
N ASP A 113 4.48 0.54 13.07
CA ASP A 113 5.10 1.82 13.49
C ASP A 113 5.79 2.53 12.33
N GLN A 114 6.42 1.78 11.43
CA GLN A 114 7.13 2.36 10.27
C GLN A 114 6.12 2.94 9.29
N ILE A 115 5.05 2.19 9.00
CA ILE A 115 3.96 2.63 8.11
C ILE A 115 3.25 3.86 8.68
N ALA A 116 2.95 3.84 9.99
CA ALA A 116 2.29 4.95 10.67
C ALA A 116 3.14 6.22 10.66
N LYS A 117 4.46 6.10 10.91
CA LYS A 117 5.39 7.22 10.86
C LYS A 117 5.52 7.78 9.45
N GLU A 118 5.63 6.91 8.45
CA GLU A 118 5.79 7.33 7.06
C GLU A 118 4.59 8.15 6.57
N LEU A 119 3.38 7.69 6.89
CA LEU A 119 2.13 8.36 6.54
C LEU A 119 1.73 9.48 7.53
N CYS A 120 2.52 9.71 8.57
CA CYS A 120 2.24 10.67 9.64
C CYS A 120 0.82 10.50 10.22
N LEU A 121 0.43 9.24 10.49
CA LEU A 121 -0.92 8.93 10.96
C LEU A 121 -1.15 9.47 12.37
N PRO A 122 -2.29 10.12 12.65
CA PRO A 122 -2.66 10.48 14.01
C PRO A 122 -2.95 9.22 14.85
N PRO A 123 -2.83 9.28 16.19
CA PRO A 123 -2.98 8.12 17.08
C PRO A 123 -4.29 7.34 16.88
N VAL A 124 -5.38 8.02 16.52
CA VAL A 124 -6.71 7.42 16.29
C VAL A 124 -6.73 6.48 15.07
N LYS A 125 -5.80 6.64 14.12
CA LYS A 125 -5.74 5.88 12.86
C LYS A 125 -4.63 4.83 12.83
N LEU A 126 -3.99 4.53 13.96
CA LEU A 126 -2.94 3.50 14.03
C LEU A 126 -3.43 2.09 13.70
N HIS A 127 -4.72 1.79 13.85
CA HIS A 127 -5.27 0.49 13.43
C HIS A 127 -5.12 0.24 11.92
N CYS A 128 -5.07 1.30 11.10
CA CYS A 128 -4.88 1.17 9.65
C CYS A 128 -3.48 0.65 9.29
N SER A 129 -2.45 1.02 10.05
CA SER A 129 -1.09 0.50 9.83
C SER A 129 -0.94 -0.92 10.35
N MET A 130 -1.66 -1.29 11.42
CA MET A 130 -1.74 -2.68 11.90
C MET A 130 -2.38 -3.59 10.84
N LEU A 131 -3.50 -3.16 10.23
CA LEU A 131 -4.16 -3.90 9.16
C LEU A 131 -3.21 -4.18 7.98
N ALA A 132 -2.42 -3.18 7.58
CA ALA A 132 -1.44 -3.34 6.50
C ALA A 132 -0.32 -4.34 6.84
N GLN A 133 0.21 -4.27 8.07
CA GLN A 133 1.19 -5.25 8.55
C GLN A 133 0.61 -6.68 8.56
N ASP A 134 -0.60 -6.84 9.11
CA ASP A 134 -1.26 -8.13 9.21
C ASP A 134 -1.53 -8.72 7.82
N ALA A 135 -1.90 -7.88 6.85
CA ALA A 135 -2.10 -8.28 5.46
C ALA A 135 -0.82 -8.83 4.83
N ILE A 136 0.33 -8.15 5.04
CA ILE A 136 1.65 -8.62 4.58
C ILE A 136 1.95 -9.99 5.20
N GLN A 137 1.83 -10.11 6.52
CA GLN A 137 2.12 -11.36 7.23
C GLN A 137 1.21 -12.50 6.76
N ALA A 138 -0.08 -12.24 6.56
CA ALA A 138 -1.03 -13.21 6.05
C ALA A 138 -0.67 -13.68 4.64
N ALA A 139 -0.29 -12.76 3.74
CA ALA A 139 0.13 -13.09 2.38
C ALA A 139 1.42 -13.93 2.35
N LEU A 140 2.41 -13.58 3.17
CA LEU A 140 3.66 -14.35 3.30
C LEU A 140 3.39 -15.74 3.89
N LYS A 141 2.48 -15.86 4.86
CA LYS A 141 2.09 -17.15 5.46
C LYS A 141 1.41 -18.05 4.44
N ASP A 142 0.51 -17.51 3.62
CA ASP A 142 -0.14 -18.26 2.53
C ASP A 142 0.90 -18.73 1.49
N TYR A 143 1.80 -17.85 1.05
CA TYR A 143 2.90 -18.22 0.16
C TYR A 143 3.75 -19.37 0.73
N LYS A 144 4.21 -19.25 1.98
CA LYS A 144 5.01 -20.30 2.65
C LYS A 144 4.26 -21.63 2.71
N LYS A 145 2.95 -21.62 3.00
CA LYS A 145 2.11 -22.82 2.99
C LYS A 145 2.03 -23.46 1.60
N LYS A 146 1.86 -22.66 0.55
CA LYS A 146 1.84 -23.16 -0.84
C LYS A 146 3.18 -23.77 -1.25
N GLN A 147 4.30 -23.14 -0.90
CA GLN A 147 5.63 -23.69 -1.18
C GLN A 147 5.89 -25.01 -0.44
N ALA A 148 5.45 -25.13 0.83
CA ALA A 148 5.54 -26.39 1.57
C ALA A 148 4.73 -27.51 0.90
N LYS A 149 3.50 -27.23 0.45
CA LYS A 149 2.68 -28.19 -0.31
C LYS A 149 3.31 -28.59 -1.64
N LYS A 150 3.88 -27.62 -2.38
CA LYS A 150 4.58 -27.89 -3.65
C LYS A 150 5.77 -28.84 -3.45
N LYS A 151 6.58 -28.61 -2.42
CA LYS A 151 7.71 -29.48 -2.06
C LYS A 151 7.25 -30.89 -1.67
N ALA A 152 6.20 -31.01 -0.85
CA ALA A 152 5.65 -32.30 -0.46
C ALA A 152 5.12 -33.13 -1.64
N ASN A 153 4.51 -32.46 -2.64
CA ASN A 153 4.00 -33.12 -3.84
C ASN A 153 5.10 -33.49 -4.86
N ALA A 154 6.27 -32.85 -4.80
CA ALA A 154 7.39 -33.14 -5.70
C ALA A 154 8.26 -34.32 -5.22
N SER A 155 8.12 -34.73 -3.95
CA SER A 155 8.84 -35.86 -3.35
C SER A 155 8.02 -37.16 -3.33
N LYS A 156 6.87 -37.19 -4.02
CA LYS A 156 5.95 -38.33 -4.10
C LYS A 156 5.76 -38.72 -5.55
#